data_AF-A0A1Z8AFH7-F1
#
_entry.id   AF-A0A1Z8AFH7-F1
#
_cell.length_a   1.000
_cell.length_b   1.000
_cell.length_c   1.000
_cell.angle_alpha   90.00
_cell.angle_beta   90.00
_cell.angle_gamma   90.00
#
_symmetry.space_group_name_H-M   'P 1'
#
loop_
_entity.id
_entity.type
_entity.pdbx_description
1 polymer ?
#
loop_
_entity_poly.entity_id
_entity_poly.type
_entity_poly.pdbx_seq_one_letter_code
_entity_poly.pdbx_strand_id
1 'polypeptide(L)'
;MSLGSLHYYFEDKDELLIYCVRQYKSEFAKIISASVSGISNPDRIKTAFCTALAETISTEAELHRLWYDIRNQALFDQAFVPVVDEIEEQLIEMMNPIASERKAKELLYLRFDGAFRYLLQLSVSGRPRELEEMTEVLKAAAG
;
A
#
# COMPACT_ATOMS: atom_id res chain seq x y z
N MET A 1 22.07 -13.30 10.78
CA MET A 1 22.59 -11.96 11.16
C MET A 1 22.60 -11.86 12.68
N SER A 2 23.61 -11.23 13.28
CA SER A 2 23.68 -11.08 14.74
C SER A 2 23.06 -9.75 15.17
N LEU A 3 22.54 -9.68 16.41
CA LEU A 3 21.99 -8.43 16.97
C LEU A 3 23.03 -7.29 16.92
N GLY A 4 24.31 -7.60 17.13
CA GLY A 4 25.41 -6.62 17.03
C GLY A 4 25.64 -6.07 15.62
N SER A 5 25.31 -6.83 14.55
CA SER A 5 25.39 -6.32 13.18
C SER A 5 24.23 -5.40 12.79
N LEU A 6 23.07 -5.52 13.44
CA LEU A 6 21.91 -4.66 13.19
C LEU A 6 22.12 -3.24 13.73
N HIS A 7 22.69 -3.09 14.93
CA HIS A 7 23.02 -1.78 15.51
C HIS A 7 24.09 -1.00 14.73
N TYR A 8 24.83 -1.66 13.84
CA TYR A 8 25.76 -0.98 12.94
C TYR A 8 25.04 -0.23 11.81
N TYR A 9 23.83 -0.69 11.44
CA TYR A 9 23.02 -0.10 10.37
C TYR A 9 21.86 0.75 10.86
N PHE A 10 21.43 0.55 12.11
CA PHE A 10 20.28 1.25 12.69
C PHE A 10 20.62 1.74 14.09
N GLU A 11 20.41 3.04 14.32
CA GLU A 11 20.60 3.68 15.62
C GLU A 11 19.58 3.16 16.64
N ASP A 12 18.34 2.93 16.19
CA ASP A 12 17.28 2.39 17.03
C ASP A 12 16.28 1.51 16.25
N LYS A 13 15.23 1.08 16.96
CA LYS A 13 14.17 0.24 16.40
C LYS A 13 13.32 0.99 15.38
N ASP A 14 13.16 2.29 15.55
CA ASP A 14 12.27 3.09 14.70
C ASP A 14 12.91 3.27 13.33
N GLU A 15 14.23 3.49 13.27
CA GLU A 15 14.97 3.52 12.01
C GLU A 15 14.88 2.18 11.24
N LEU A 16 14.96 1.06 11.95
CA LEU A 16 14.76 -0.27 11.34
C LEU A 16 13.33 -0.43 10.80
N LEU A 17 12.31 -0.03 11.56
CA LEU A 17 10.92 -0.10 11.12
C LEU A 17 10.68 0.79 9.89
N ILE A 18 11.16 2.03 9.92
CA ILE A 18 11.12 2.99 8.82
C ILE A 18 11.72 2.38 7.56
N TYR A 19 12.93 1.81 7.67
CA TYR A 19 13.61 1.16 6.55
C TYR A 19 12.81 -0.03 5.99
N CYS A 20 12.33 -0.91 6.86
CA CYS A 20 11.55 -2.08 6.43
C CYS A 20 10.25 -1.68 5.72
N VAL A 21 9.51 -0.70 6.25
CA VAL A 21 8.24 -0.27 5.65
C VAL A 21 8.48 0.48 4.34
N ARG A 22 9.53 1.32 4.26
CA ARG A 22 9.94 1.97 3.00
C ARG A 22 10.27 0.94 1.92
N GLN A 23 11.11 -0.04 2.25
CA GLN A 23 11.50 -1.09 1.30
C GLN A 23 10.28 -1.90 0.84
N TYR A 24 9.44 -2.30 1.79
CA TYR A 24 8.21 -3.02 1.48
C TYR A 24 7.29 -2.24 0.54
N LYS A 25 7.03 -0.96 0.83
CA LYS A 25 6.15 -0.12 0.00
C LYS A 25 6.72 0.14 -1.39
N SER A 26 8.03 0.22 -1.51
CA SER A 26 8.71 0.30 -2.80
C SER A 26 8.48 -0.94 -3.66
N GLU A 27 8.63 -2.13 -3.10
CA GLU A 27 8.35 -3.37 -3.82
C GLU A 27 6.86 -3.54 -4.12
N PHE A 28 5.98 -3.20 -3.18
CA PHE A 28 4.54 -3.20 -3.40
C PHE A 28 4.14 -2.33 -4.60
N ALA A 29 4.64 -1.09 -4.69
CA ALA A 29 4.34 -0.21 -5.82
C ALA A 29 4.82 -0.79 -7.17
N LYS A 30 5.96 -1.49 -7.17
CA LYS A 30 6.46 -2.19 -8.37
C LYS A 30 5.58 -3.36 -8.77
N ILE A 31 5.11 -4.17 -7.81
CA ILE A 31 4.19 -5.28 -8.05
C ILE A 31 2.91 -4.77 -8.72
N ILE A 32 2.31 -3.72 -8.15
CA ILE A 32 1.08 -3.14 -8.71
C ILE A 32 1.34 -2.54 -10.10
N SER A 33 2.44 -1.81 -10.29
CA SER A 33 2.81 -1.25 -11.61
C SER A 33 3.02 -2.35 -12.66
N ALA A 34 3.68 -3.45 -12.30
CA ALA A 34 3.89 -4.60 -13.18
C ALA A 34 2.57 -5.27 -13.58
N SER A 35 1.58 -5.33 -12.68
CA SER A 35 0.29 -5.98 -12.95
C SER A 35 -0.52 -5.34 -14.09
N VAL A 36 -0.29 -4.06 -14.36
CA VAL A 36 -0.99 -3.31 -15.42
C VAL A 36 -0.13 -3.05 -16.65
N SER A 37 1.15 -3.46 -16.62
CA SER A 37 2.11 -3.21 -17.69
C SER A 37 1.67 -3.90 -18.99
N GLY A 38 1.71 -3.15 -20.10
CA GLY A 38 1.32 -3.63 -21.43
C GLY A 38 -0.19 -3.72 -21.69
N ILE A 39 -1.04 -3.34 -20.73
CA ILE A 39 -2.50 -3.25 -20.92
C ILE A 39 -2.84 -1.85 -21.44
N SER A 40 -3.55 -1.76 -22.56
CA SER A 40 -3.96 -0.46 -23.13
C SER A 40 -5.46 -0.16 -22.98
N ASN A 41 -6.27 -1.15 -22.60
CA ASN A 41 -7.70 -0.95 -22.41
C ASN A 41 -7.96 -0.45 -20.96
N PRO A 42 -8.59 0.72 -20.78
CA PRO A 42 -8.80 1.31 -19.44
C PRO A 42 -9.54 0.42 -18.45
N ASP A 43 -10.58 -0.29 -18.89
CA ASP A 43 -11.35 -1.18 -18.01
C ASP A 43 -10.53 -2.40 -17.56
N ARG A 44 -9.68 -2.90 -18.46
CA ARG A 44 -8.73 -3.98 -18.14
C ARG A 44 -7.62 -3.51 -17.21
N ILE A 45 -7.12 -2.27 -17.36
CA ILE A 45 -6.17 -1.67 -16.42
C ILE A 45 -6.80 -1.59 -15.03
N LYS A 46 -8.01 -1.02 -14.93
CA LYS A 46 -8.74 -0.90 -13.65
C LYS A 46 -8.94 -2.26 -12.99
N THR A 47 -9.36 -3.26 -13.78
CA THR A 47 -9.57 -4.63 -13.28
C THR A 47 -8.26 -5.23 -12.77
N ALA A 48 -7.20 -5.23 -13.58
CA ALA A 48 -5.90 -5.80 -13.20
C ALA A 48 -5.31 -5.12 -11.96
N PHE A 49 -5.42 -3.79 -11.88
CA PHE A 49 -4.98 -3.01 -10.72
C PHE A 49 -5.72 -3.42 -9.45
N CYS A 50 -7.06 -3.52 -9.50
CA CYS A 50 -7.87 -3.89 -8.34
C CYS A 50 -7.65 -5.35 -7.93
N THR A 51 -7.49 -6.26 -8.89
CA THR A 51 -7.15 -7.66 -8.60
C THR A 51 -5.80 -7.75 -7.90
N ALA A 52 -4.78 -7.05 -8.41
CA ALA A 52 -3.44 -7.07 -7.80
C ALA A 52 -3.47 -6.53 -6.35
N LEU A 53 -4.21 -5.45 -6.08
CA LEU A 53 -4.41 -4.96 -4.71
C LEU A 53 -5.11 -6.00 -3.81
N ALA A 54 -6.13 -6.70 -4.31
CA ALA A 54 -6.83 -7.73 -3.56
C ALA A 54 -5.95 -8.97 -3.28
N GLU A 55 -5.10 -9.34 -4.24
CA GLU A 55 -4.13 -10.42 -4.10
C GLU A 55 -3.14 -10.12 -2.98
N THR A 56 -2.58 -8.90 -2.91
CA THR A 56 -1.64 -8.56 -1.83
C THR A 56 -2.29 -8.51 -0.45
N ILE A 57 -3.59 -8.16 -0.35
CA ILE A 57 -4.33 -8.32 0.92
C ILE A 57 -4.39 -9.81 1.32
N SER A 58 -4.53 -10.72 0.36
CA SER A 58 -4.64 -12.16 0.62
C SER A 58 -3.31 -12.79 1.02
N THR A 59 -2.21 -12.34 0.42
CA THR A 59 -0.89 -12.96 0.58
C THR A 59 0.02 -12.24 1.58
N GLU A 60 -0.18 -10.94 1.80
CA GLU A 60 0.74 -10.06 2.51
C GLU A 60 0.06 -9.19 3.58
N ALA A 61 -1.11 -9.60 4.08
CA ALA A 61 -1.90 -8.83 5.06
C ALA A 61 -1.05 -8.29 6.23
N GLU A 62 -0.23 -9.13 6.85
CA GLU A 62 0.59 -8.73 8.00
C GLU A 62 1.61 -7.64 7.65
N LEU A 63 2.18 -7.65 6.44
CA LEU A 63 3.11 -6.62 5.99
C LEU A 63 2.38 -5.30 5.72
N HIS A 64 1.19 -5.37 5.11
CA HIS A 64 0.36 -4.19 4.88
C HIS A 64 -0.04 -3.47 6.17
N ARG A 65 -0.20 -4.19 7.29
CA ARG A 65 -0.50 -3.56 8.59
C ARG A 65 0.57 -2.58 9.05
N LEU A 66 1.84 -2.84 8.70
CA LEU A 66 2.97 -2.00 9.12
C LEU A 66 2.86 -0.57 8.58
N TRP A 67 2.31 -0.41 7.36
CA TRP A 67 2.03 0.92 6.81
C TRP A 67 1.06 1.70 7.68
N TYR A 68 -0.05 1.07 8.07
CA TYR A 68 -1.06 1.72 8.90
C TYR A 68 -0.56 1.98 10.32
N ASP A 69 0.35 1.16 10.82
CA ASP A 69 1.02 1.39 12.11
C ASP A 69 1.90 2.65 12.06
N ILE A 70 2.87 2.73 11.14
CA ILE A 70 3.77 3.89 11.06
C ILE A 70 3.02 5.19 10.72
N ARG A 71 1.97 5.11 9.89
CA ARG A 71 1.12 6.26 9.55
C ARG A 71 0.37 6.79 10.78
N ASN A 72 -0.08 5.90 11.67
CA ASN A 72 -0.68 6.32 12.94
C ASN A 72 0.38 6.85 13.92
N GLN A 73 1.57 6.26 13.97
CA GLN A 73 2.67 6.74 14.83
C GLN A 73 3.12 8.16 14.45
N ALA A 74 3.13 8.51 13.16
CA ALA A 74 3.42 9.86 12.69
C ALA A 74 2.46 10.94 13.21
N LEU A 75 1.28 10.56 13.71
CA LEU A 75 0.35 11.51 14.37
C LEU A 75 0.84 11.96 15.75
N PHE A 76 1.77 11.21 16.36
CA PHE A 76 2.26 11.44 17.72
C PHE A 76 3.77 11.69 17.76
N ASP A 77 4.52 11.13 16.82
CA ASP A 77 5.98 11.23 16.76
C ASP A 77 6.44 11.75 15.38
N GLN A 78 7.13 12.89 15.42
CA GLN A 78 7.63 13.57 14.23
C GLN A 78 8.73 12.79 13.50
N ALA A 79 9.37 11.81 14.15
CA ALA A 79 10.38 10.96 13.54
C ALA A 79 9.85 10.18 12.32
N PHE A 80 8.55 9.82 12.31
CA PHE A 80 7.93 9.06 11.22
C PHE A 80 7.39 9.93 10.08
N VAL A 81 7.20 11.24 10.29
CA VAL A 81 6.58 12.13 9.29
C VAL A 81 7.33 12.09 7.94
N PRO A 82 8.67 12.18 7.87
CA PRO A 82 9.36 12.18 6.58
C PRO A 82 9.14 10.92 5.75
N VAL A 83 9.12 9.73 6.38
CA VAL A 83 8.88 8.48 5.65
C VAL A 83 7.41 8.32 5.26
N VAL A 84 6.49 8.81 6.08
CA VAL A 84 5.07 8.79 5.76
C VAL A 84 4.81 9.68 4.54
N ASP A 85 5.33 10.90 4.50
CA ASP A 85 5.19 11.81 3.36
C ASP A 85 5.77 11.20 2.07
N GLU A 86 6.93 10.54 2.15
CA GLU A 86 7.55 9.83 1.03
C GLU A 86 6.66 8.69 0.49
N ILE A 87 6.13 7.85 1.39
CA ILE A 87 5.29 6.72 1.01
C ILE A 87 3.93 7.20 0.49
N GLU A 88 3.32 8.23 1.11
CA GLU A 88 2.08 8.83 0.62
C GLU A 88 2.24 9.31 -0.83
N GLU A 89 3.33 10.03 -1.13
CA GLU A 89 3.64 10.49 -2.49
C GLU A 89 3.77 9.30 -3.46
N GLN A 90 4.49 8.25 -3.06
CA GLN A 90 4.63 7.05 -3.86
C GLN A 90 3.29 6.37 -4.15
N LEU A 91 2.41 6.26 -3.16
CA LEU A 91 1.09 5.64 -3.31
C LEU A 91 0.16 6.47 -4.17
N ILE A 92 0.26 7.81 -4.13
CA ILE A 92 -0.49 8.69 -5.03
C ILE A 92 0.01 8.53 -6.47
N GLU A 93 1.33 8.48 -6.69
CA GLU A 93 1.88 8.27 -8.03
C GLU A 93 1.63 6.86 -8.58
N MET A 94 1.37 5.87 -7.73
CA MET A 94 0.90 4.55 -8.15
C MET A 94 -0.44 4.61 -8.91
N MET A 95 -1.21 5.69 -8.78
CA MET A 95 -2.49 5.90 -9.49
C MET A 95 -2.34 6.29 -10.96
N ASN A 96 -1.11 6.55 -11.43
CA ASN A 96 -0.79 6.94 -12.82
C ASN A 96 -1.51 6.14 -13.92
N PRO A 97 -1.68 4.80 -13.81
CA PRO A 97 -2.37 4.02 -14.85
C PRO A 97 -3.86 4.36 -15.00
N ILE A 98 -4.50 4.96 -13.99
CA ILE A 98 -5.95 5.21 -13.94
C ILE A 98 -6.25 6.72 -14.03
N ALA A 99 -5.39 7.57 -13.47
CA ALA A 99 -5.58 9.02 -13.45
C ALA A 99 -4.29 9.78 -13.77
N SER A 100 -4.40 10.85 -14.57
CA SER A 100 -3.27 11.69 -14.98
C SER A 100 -3.09 12.94 -14.10
N GLU A 101 -4.19 13.59 -13.73
CA GLU A 101 -4.17 14.83 -12.96
C GLU A 101 -3.93 14.57 -11.48
N ARG A 102 -3.07 15.38 -10.84
CA ARG A 102 -2.69 15.19 -9.42
C ARG A 102 -3.90 15.07 -8.49
N LYS A 103 -4.87 15.99 -8.61
CA LYS A 103 -6.09 15.97 -7.78
C LYS A 103 -6.94 14.71 -7.98
N ALA A 104 -6.96 14.17 -9.20
CA ALA A 104 -7.68 12.94 -9.50
C ALA A 104 -6.95 11.73 -8.91
N LYS A 105 -5.61 11.68 -9.00
CA LYS A 105 -4.79 10.66 -8.33
C LYS A 105 -4.99 10.67 -6.82
N GLU A 106 -4.96 11.84 -6.19
CA GLU A 106 -5.18 11.99 -4.74
C GLU A 106 -6.55 11.45 -4.32
N LEU A 107 -7.62 11.85 -5.02
CA LEU A 107 -8.96 11.37 -4.72
C LEU A 107 -9.07 9.84 -4.90
N LEU A 108 -8.48 9.31 -5.97
CA LEU A 108 -8.49 7.89 -6.25
C LEU A 108 -7.70 7.10 -5.20
N TYR A 109 -6.53 7.60 -4.81
CA TYR A 109 -5.73 7.06 -3.73
C TYR A 109 -6.52 7.02 -2.40
N LEU A 110 -7.17 8.11 -2.02
CA LEU A 110 -7.97 8.16 -0.79
C LEU A 110 -9.11 7.12 -0.78
N ARG A 111 -9.78 6.92 -1.93
CA ARG A 111 -10.82 5.90 -2.08
C ARG A 111 -10.25 4.49 -1.96
N PHE A 112 -9.15 4.21 -2.64
CA PHE A 112 -8.48 2.91 -2.55
C PHE A 112 -7.95 2.65 -1.15
N ASP A 113 -7.29 3.61 -0.50
CA ASP A 113 -6.75 3.45 0.86
C ASP A 113 -7.85 3.11 1.86
N GLY A 114 -9.00 3.80 1.78
CA GLY A 114 -10.17 3.49 2.62
C GLY A 114 -10.69 2.06 2.41
N ALA A 115 -10.89 1.66 1.15
CA ALA A 115 -11.35 0.32 0.79
C ALA A 115 -10.33 -0.77 1.19
N PHE A 116 -9.06 -0.55 0.86
CA PHE A 116 -7.94 -1.43 1.15
C PHE A 116 -7.79 -1.64 2.66
N ARG A 117 -7.77 -0.56 3.45
CA ARG A 117 -7.68 -0.63 4.91
C ARG A 117 -8.83 -1.43 5.51
N TYR A 118 -10.05 -1.23 5.01
CA TYR A 118 -11.23 -1.95 5.49
C TYR A 118 -11.13 -3.46 5.19
N LEU A 119 -10.77 -3.84 3.96
CA LEU A 119 -10.59 -5.24 3.58
C LEU A 119 -9.43 -5.90 4.33
N LEU A 120 -8.32 -5.17 4.50
CA LEU A 120 -7.19 -5.61 5.30
C LEU A 120 -7.60 -5.88 6.75
N GLN A 121 -8.36 -4.95 7.36
CA GLN A 121 -8.86 -5.09 8.72
C GLN A 121 -9.72 -6.36 8.88
N LEU A 122 -10.56 -6.67 7.89
CA LEU A 122 -11.35 -7.89 7.88
C LEU A 122 -10.44 -9.14 7.85
N SER A 123 -9.48 -9.18 6.92
CA SER A 123 -8.50 -10.25 6.77
C SER A 123 -7.74 -10.54 8.08
N VAL A 124 -7.11 -9.52 8.67
CA VAL A 124 -6.31 -9.66 9.89
C VAL A 124 -7.16 -9.92 11.15
N SER A 125 -8.47 -9.66 11.07
CA SER A 125 -9.43 -10.00 12.13
C SER A 125 -10.02 -11.42 12.01
N GLY A 126 -9.49 -12.26 11.11
CA GLY A 126 -9.96 -13.62 10.89
C GLY A 126 -11.28 -13.71 10.11
N ARG A 127 -11.62 -12.66 9.35
CA ARG A 127 -12.82 -12.61 8.49
C ARG A 127 -12.44 -12.20 7.07
N PRO A 128 -11.47 -12.86 6.41
CA PRO A 128 -11.09 -12.50 5.05
C PRO A 128 -12.29 -12.63 4.12
N ARG A 129 -12.37 -11.73 3.14
CA ARG A 129 -13.28 -11.87 2.01
C ARG A 129 -12.58 -12.64 0.89
N GLU A 130 -13.36 -13.27 0.03
CA GLU A 130 -12.83 -13.93 -1.15
C GLU A 130 -12.21 -12.91 -2.11
N LEU A 131 -11.23 -13.35 -2.92
CA LEU A 131 -10.48 -12.48 -3.84
C LEU A 131 -11.39 -11.71 -4.79
N GLU A 132 -12.42 -12.37 -5.31
CA GLU A 132 -13.41 -11.77 -6.21
C GLU A 132 -14.20 -10.66 -5.51
N GLU A 133 -14.66 -10.89 -4.28
CA GLU A 133 -15.38 -9.88 -3.49
C GLU A 133 -14.52 -8.67 -3.17
N MET A 134 -13.25 -8.88 -2.81
CA MET A 134 -12.30 -7.80 -2.57
C MET A 134 -12.05 -6.98 -3.84
N THR A 135 -11.90 -7.65 -4.97
CA THR A 135 -11.70 -7.01 -6.28
C THR A 135 -12.90 -6.14 -6.65
N GLU A 136 -14.13 -6.61 -6.45
CA GLU A 136 -15.33 -5.82 -6.73
C GLU A 136 -15.48 -4.61 -5.81
N VAL A 137 -15.14 -4.73 -4.52
CA VAL A 137 -15.12 -3.57 -3.60
C VAL A 137 -14.10 -2.53 -4.05
N LEU A 138 -12.90 -2.95 -4.47
CA LEU A 138 -11.85 -2.04 -4.95
C LEU A 138 -12.23 -1.40 -6.29
N LYS A 139 -12.85 -2.15 -7.21
CA LYS A 139 -13.38 -1.59 -8.46
C LYS A 139 -14.46 -0.54 -8.20
N ALA A 140 -15.36 -0.78 -7.24
CA ALA A 140 -16.35 0.22 -6.84
C ALA A 140 -15.71 1.49 -6.26
N ALA A 141 -14.58 1.36 -5.54
CA ALA A 141 -13.81 2.50 -5.04
C ALA A 141 -13.13 3.30 -6.17
N ALA A 142 -12.82 2.67 -7.30
CA ALA A 142 -12.20 3.32 -8.45
C ALA A 142 -13.14 4.30 -9.20
N GLY A 143 -14.45 4.26 -8.92
CA GLY A 143 -15.49 4.92 -9.72
C GLY A 143 -15.57 4.34 -11.13
#